data_AF-A0A9Q3GZ35-F1
#
_entry.id   AF-A0A9Q3GZ35-F1
#
_cell.length_a   1.000
_cell.length_b   1.000
_cell.length_c   1.000
_cell.angle_alpha   90.00
_cell.angle_beta   90.00
_cell.angle_gamma   90.00
#
_symmetry.space_group_name_H-M   'P 1'
#
loop_
_entity.id
_entity.type
_entity.pdbx_description
1 polymer ?
#
loop_
_entity_poly.entity_id
_entity_poly.type
_entity_poly.pdbx_seq_one_letter_code
_entity_poly.pdbx_strand_id
1 'polypeptide(L)'
;MMTLPHSMIKTPLLPHQKTRLDFLWDREIPNRQSSGNLWATSPLGSTFNSRNIITNKVFSSFESLLANTPLGGLLVDDMGLGQTIQEIALIGTSKEG
;
A
#
# COMPACT_ATOMS: atom_id res chain seq x y z
N MET A 1 5.16 5.83 -10.64
CA MET A 1 3.89 6.14 -11.32
C MET A 1 3.52 4.92 -12.13
N MET A 2 2.36 4.36 -11.83
CA MET A 2 1.83 3.14 -12.42
C MET A 2 1.31 3.39 -13.84
N THR A 3 1.58 2.45 -14.75
CA THR A 3 1.10 2.49 -16.14
C THR A 3 -0.12 1.60 -16.29
N LEU A 4 -1.22 2.14 -16.82
CA LEU A 4 -2.44 1.38 -17.08
C LEU A 4 -2.28 0.48 -18.31
N PRO A 5 -2.84 -0.74 -18.31
CA PRO A 5 -2.92 -1.57 -19.50
C PRO A 5 -4.00 -1.02 -20.43
N HIS A 6 -3.58 -0.26 -21.44
CA HIS A 6 -4.47 0.38 -22.42
C HIS A 6 -5.29 -0.63 -23.25
N SER A 7 -4.84 -1.89 -23.31
CA SER A 7 -5.53 -3.07 -23.84
C SER A 7 -6.85 -3.34 -23.10
N MET A 8 -6.87 -3.16 -21.78
CA MET A 8 -7.96 -3.57 -20.90
C MET A 8 -8.78 -2.38 -20.38
N ILE A 9 -8.13 -1.25 -20.07
CA ILE A 9 -8.78 -0.05 -19.54
C ILE A 9 -8.80 1.05 -20.59
N LYS A 10 -9.94 1.21 -21.25
CA LYS A 10 -10.15 2.24 -22.30
C LYS A 10 -10.63 3.57 -21.75
N THR A 11 -11.18 3.58 -20.53
CA THR A 11 -11.71 4.78 -19.90
C THR A 11 -10.57 5.65 -19.39
N PRO A 12 -10.49 6.94 -19.77
CA PRO A 12 -9.48 7.83 -19.23
C PRO A 12 -9.74 8.11 -17.75
N LEU A 13 -8.73 7.90 -16.91
CA LEU A 13 -8.81 8.20 -15.48
C LEU A 13 -8.58 9.69 -15.21
N LEU A 14 -9.39 10.27 -14.32
CA LEU A 14 -9.20 11.62 -13.79
C LEU A 14 -7.96 11.67 -12.87
N PRO A 15 -7.37 12.85 -12.62
CA PRO A 15 -6.15 12.97 -11.83
C PRO A 15 -6.24 12.32 -10.44
N HIS A 16 -7.34 12.55 -9.71
CA HIS A 16 -7.53 11.95 -8.39
C HIS A 16 -7.66 10.41 -8.45
N GLN A 17 -8.23 9.87 -9.53
CA GLN A 17 -8.36 8.43 -9.72
C GLN A 17 -6.98 7.79 -9.97
N LYS A 18 -6.08 8.48 -10.68
CA LYS A 18 -4.69 8.03 -10.88
C LYS A 18 -3.91 8.01 -9.56
N THR A 19 -3.99 9.10 -8.78
CA THR A 19 -3.32 9.17 -7.47
C THR A 19 -3.80 8.07 -6.53
N ARG A 20 -5.10 7.77 -6.54
CA ARG A 20 -5.67 6.68 -5.73
C ARG A 20 -5.21 5.31 -6.22
N LEU A 21 -5.16 5.11 -7.53
CA LEU A 21 -4.68 3.88 -8.10
C LEU A 21 -3.21 3.63 -7.75
N ASP A 22 -2.35 4.65 -7.85
CA ASP A 22 -0.95 4.59 -7.40
C ASP A 22 -0.87 4.19 -5.91
N PHE A 23 -1.72 4.78 -5.05
CA PHE A 23 -1.79 4.46 -3.63
C PHE A 23 -2.22 3.01 -3.35
N LEU A 24 -3.23 2.51 -4.06
CA LEU A 24 -3.70 1.13 -3.91
C LEU A 24 -2.63 0.14 -4.40
N TRP A 25 -1.98 0.44 -5.53
CA TRP A 25 -0.90 -0.36 -6.07
C TRP A 25 0.29 -0.47 -5.11
N ASP A 26 0.70 0.64 -4.50
CA ASP A 26 1.77 0.62 -3.48
C ASP A 26 1.40 -0.23 -2.26
N ARG A 27 0.11 -0.39 -1.96
CA ARG A 27 -0.38 -1.25 -0.87
C ARG A 27 -0.45 -2.72 -1.23
N GLU A 28 -0.50 -3.08 -2.51
CA GLU A 28 -0.48 -4.48 -2.96
C GLU A 28 0.94 -5.04 -3.05
N ILE A 29 1.97 -4.19 -3.04
CA ILE A 29 3.37 -4.62 -3.12
C ILE A 29 3.94 -4.89 -1.72
N PRO A 30 4.46 -6.11 -1.44
CA PRO A 30 5.15 -6.40 -0.19
C PRO A 30 6.32 -5.44 0.06
N ASN A 31 6.52 -5.07 1.32
CA ASN A 31 7.66 -4.26 1.76
C ASN A 31 7.75 -2.82 1.19
N ARG A 32 6.73 -2.34 0.47
CA ARG A 32 6.63 -0.92 0.06
C ARG A 32 5.86 -0.04 1.05
N GLN A 33 5.28 -0.65 2.06
CA GLN A 33 4.47 0.04 3.06
C GLN A 33 5.37 0.69 4.12
N SER A 34 4.94 1.81 4.68
CA SER A 34 5.60 2.41 5.85
C SER A 34 5.18 1.67 7.13
N SER A 35 6.10 1.48 8.09
CA SER A 35 5.74 1.04 9.44
C SER A 35 4.77 2.05 10.05
N GLY A 36 3.56 1.60 10.43
CA GLY A 36 2.56 2.49 11.01
C GLY A 36 3.01 3.14 12.33
N ASN A 37 2.30 4.19 12.75
CA ASN A 37 2.63 5.04 13.92
C ASN A 37 2.63 4.33 15.28
N LEU A 38 2.35 3.02 15.32
CA LEU A 38 2.28 2.21 16.54
C LEU A 38 3.61 1.51 16.86
N TRP A 39 4.66 1.76 16.07
CA TRP A 39 5.98 1.16 16.23
C TRP A 39 6.99 2.21 16.72
N ALA A 40 7.56 1.96 17.89
CA ALA A 40 8.70 2.71 18.38
C ALA A 40 9.99 2.02 17.93
N THR A 41 10.85 2.76 17.22
CA THR A 41 12.16 2.27 16.80
C THR A 41 13.23 2.69 17.79
N SER A 42 14.08 1.73 18.18
CA SER A 42 15.22 1.99 19.05
C SER A 42 16.50 1.42 18.42
N PRO A 43 17.60 2.18 18.37
CA PRO A 43 18.87 1.65 17.92
C PRO A 43 19.37 0.57 18.88
N LEU A 44 19.81 -0.56 18.34
CA LEU A 44 20.49 -1.64 19.06
C LEU A 44 21.80 -1.95 18.34
N GLY A 45 22.87 -1.23 18.69
CA GLY A 45 24.16 -1.37 18.00
C GLY A 45 24.06 -0.93 16.54
N SER A 46 24.35 -1.85 15.60
CA SER A 46 24.25 -1.63 14.15
C SER A 46 22.86 -1.90 13.57
N THR A 47 21.90 -2.37 14.38
CA THR A 47 20.55 -2.70 13.95
C THR A 47 19.50 -1.83 14.63
N PHE A 48 18.27 -1.87 14.13
CA PHE A 48 17.12 -1.21 14.74
C PHE A 48 16.11 -2.27 15.15
N ASN A 49 15.64 -2.17 16.39
CA ASN A 49 14.49 -2.95 16.84
C ASN A 49 13.24 -2.09 16.78
N SER A 50 12.14 -2.71 16.36
CA SER A 50 10.82 -2.08 16.34
C SER A 50 9.94 -2.74 17.39
N ARG A 51 9.45 -1.95 18.36
CA ARG A 51 8.53 -2.40 19.41
C ARG A 51 7.15 -1.82 19.18
N ASN A 52 6.13 -2.65 19.22
CA ASN A 52 4.75 -2.20 19.19
C ASN A 52 4.36 -1.59 20.54
N ILE A 53 3.85 -0.37 20.53
CA ILE A 53 3.57 0.43 21.75
C ILE A 53 2.43 -0.19 22.57
N ILE A 54 1.48 -0.89 21.92
CA ILE A 54 0.28 -1.46 22.57
C ILE A 54 0.54 -2.88 23.05
N THR A 55 1.07 -3.73 22.18
CA THR A 55 1.19 -5.18 22.42
C THR A 55 2.54 -5.61 22.98
N ASN A 56 3.53 -4.70 23.02
CA ASN A 56 4.92 -4.99 23.38
C ASN A 56 5.63 -6.03 22.49
N LYS A 57 5.03 -6.45 21.37
CA LYS A 57 5.69 -7.31 20.38
C LYS A 57 6.92 -6.59 19.81
N VAL A 58 8.01 -7.31 19.67
CA VAL A 58 9.28 -6.79 19.14
C VAL A 58 9.65 -7.51 17.86
N PHE A 59 10.06 -6.74 16.86
CA PHE A 59 10.74 -7.23 15.67
C PHE A 59 12.19 -6.75 15.69
N SER A 60 13.11 -7.66 15.35
CA SER A 60 14.56 -7.44 15.36
C SER A 60 15.08 -6.70 14.12
N SER A 61 14.23 -6.51 13.11
CA SER A 61 14.55 -5.71 11.93
C SER A 61 13.30 -5.04 11.36
N PHE A 62 13.51 -3.98 10.58
CA PHE A 62 12.44 -3.25 9.89
C PHE A 62 11.80 -4.09 8.79
N GLU A 63 12.58 -4.90 8.08
CA GLU A 63 12.11 -5.81 7.04
C GLU A 63 11.18 -6.89 7.61
N SER A 64 11.52 -7.43 8.78
CA SER A 64 10.65 -8.38 9.48
C SER A 64 9.31 -7.76 9.86
N LEU A 65 9.31 -6.49 10.26
CA LEU A 65 8.09 -5.75 10.51
C LEU A 65 7.26 -5.56 9.23
N LEU A 66 7.90 -5.12 8.14
CA LEU A 66 7.22 -4.86 6.87
C LEU A 66 6.61 -6.14 6.27
N ALA A 67 7.31 -7.27 6.36
CA ALA A 67 6.82 -8.56 5.89
C ALA A 67 5.55 -9.04 6.60
N ASN A 68 5.27 -8.52 7.81
CA ASN A 68 4.07 -8.83 8.58
C ASN A 68 2.96 -7.78 8.43
N THR A 69 3.15 -6.76 7.59
CA THR A 69 2.13 -5.72 7.38
C THR A 69 1.12 -6.22 6.34
N PRO A 70 -0.20 -6.13 6.61
CA PRO A 70 -1.20 -6.63 5.68
C PRO A 70 -1.15 -5.87 4.34
N LEU A 71 -1.31 -6.61 3.25
CA LEU A 71 -1.45 -6.03 1.92
C LEU A 71 -2.85 -5.45 1.71
N GLY A 72 -2.94 -4.51 0.76
CA GLY A 72 -4.16 -3.80 0.43
C GLY A 72 -4.51 -2.73 1.46
N GLY A 73 -5.75 -2.26 1.41
CA GLY A 73 -6.25 -1.29 2.38
C GLY A 73 -7.64 -0.79 2.04
N LEU A 74 -8.13 0.15 2.84
CA LEU A 74 -9.46 0.72 2.66
C LEU A 74 -9.40 1.97 1.81
N LEU A 75 -10.23 2.02 0.77
CA LEU A 75 -10.54 3.20 -0.01
C LEU A 75 -11.87 3.77 0.50
N VAL A 76 -11.81 4.89 1.23
CA VAL A 76 -12.99 5.50 1.88
C VAL A 76 -13.15 6.92 1.38
N ASP A 77 -13.53 7.05 0.11
CA ASP A 77 -13.88 8.34 -0.46
C ASP A 77 -15.40 8.57 -0.50
N ASP A 78 -15.77 9.83 -0.74
CA ASP A 78 -17.15 10.20 -1.02
C ASP A 78 -17.70 9.45 -2.24
N MET A 79 -18.99 9.13 -2.17
CA MET A 79 -19.71 8.50 -3.27
C MET A 79 -19.66 9.36 -4.53
N GLY A 80 -19.60 8.71 -5.69
CA GLY A 80 -19.58 9.39 -6.99
C GLY A 80 -18.18 9.75 -7.51
N LEU A 81 -17.11 9.51 -6.75
CA LEU A 81 -15.72 9.73 -7.21
C LEU A 81 -15.15 8.58 -8.06
N GLY A 82 -16.01 7.65 -8.47
CA GLY A 82 -15.66 6.58 -9.41
C GLY A 82 -14.76 5.48 -8.82
N GLN A 83 -14.96 5.13 -7.54
CA GLN A 83 -14.23 4.04 -6.87
C GLN A 83 -14.28 2.73 -7.67
N THR A 84 -15.45 2.37 -8.23
CA THR A 84 -15.59 1.17 -9.07
C THR A 84 -14.66 1.16 -10.29
N ILE A 85 -14.47 2.31 -10.93
CA ILE A 85 -13.55 2.43 -12.09
C ILE A 85 -12.10 2.24 -11.62
N GLN A 86 -11.77 2.75 -10.44
CA GLN A 86 -10.43 2.60 -9.84
C GLN A 86 -10.13 1.12 -9.56
N GLU A 87 -11.08 0.36 -9.00
CA GLU A 87 -10.82 -1.05 -8.69
C GLU A 87 -10.75 -1.93 -9.92
N ILE A 88 -11.55 -1.65 -10.95
CA ILE A 88 -11.42 -2.35 -12.24
C ILE A 88 -10.04 -2.06 -12.87
N ALA A 89 -9.57 -0.81 -12.76
CA ALA A 89 -8.23 -0.45 -13.23
C ALA A 89 -7.14 -1.21 -12.48
N LEU A 90 -7.24 -1.31 -11.15
CA LEU A 90 -6.32 -2.06 -10.29
C LEU A 90 -6.28 -3.56 -10.63
N ILE A 91 -7.46 -4.17 -10.81
CA ILE A 91 -7.57 -5.58 -11.20
C ILE A 91 -6.91 -5.83 -12.55
N GLY A 92 -7.10 -4.93 -13.52
CA GLY A 92 -6.49 -5.06 -14.84
C GLY A 92 -4.98 -5.00 -14.79
N THR A 93 -4.45 -4.11 -13.98
CA THR A 93 -3.01 -3.91 -13.87
C THR A 93 -2.32 -5.04 -13.13
N SER A 94 -3.00 -5.67 -12.18
CA SER A 94 -2.49 -6.85 -11.45
C SER A 94 -2.34 -8.08 -12.36
N LYS A 95 -3.10 -8.18 -13.45
CA LYS A 95 -3.07 -9.32 -14.39
C LYS A 95 -2.00 -9.23 -15.49
N GLU A 96 -1.49 -8.05 -15.78
CA GLU A 96 -0.43 -7.84 -16.78
C GLU A 96 0.98 -7.71 -16.17
N GLY A 97 1.09 -7.78 -14.84
CA GLY A 97 2.35 -7.71 -14.08
C GLY A 97 3.03 -9.05 -13.86
#